data_AF-A0A962UXP9-F1
#
_entry.id   AF-A0A962UXP9-F1
#
_cell.length_a   1.000
_cell.length_b   1.000
_cell.length_c   1.000
_cell.angle_alpha   90.00
_cell.angle_beta   90.00
_cell.angle_gamma   90.00
#
_symmetry.space_group_name_H-M   'P 1'
#
loop_
_entity.id
_entity.type
_entity.pdbx_description
1 polymer ?
#
loop_
_entity_poly.entity_id
_entity_poly.type
_entity_poly.pdbx_seq_one_letter_code
_entity_poly.pdbx_strand_id
1 'polypeptide(L)'
;MQGIDTHRRRLLQWLGTAGGLLALGRAGAHHTDTHFADKSEHQIVYQCNKADHDYLSHILFSVGELIRRYGDDVEIVVACFGPGIHLLGDPPEREVAKELRERASSLNAYGVRFHACKNTMDSLGWTEENLVDYAVVVPVGVEDIMLLQEKGFSYVSW
;
A
#
# COMPACT_ATOMS: atom_id res chain seq x y z
N MET A 1 63.68 -37.20 15.97
CA MET A 1 64.84 -37.46 15.09
C MET A 1 64.63 -38.82 14.43
N GLN A 2 64.58 -38.84 13.09
CA GLN A 2 64.64 -40.01 12.18
C GLN A 2 63.45 -41.00 12.24
N GLY A 3 62.84 -41.41 11.14
CA GLY A 3 63.14 -41.20 9.73
C GLY A 3 61.93 -41.49 8.86
N ILE A 4 61.89 -40.81 7.71
CA ILE A 4 61.07 -41.16 6.57
C ILE A 4 61.79 -42.31 5.87
N ASP A 5 61.09 -43.39 5.55
CA ASP A 5 61.53 -44.26 4.45
C ASP A 5 60.37 -44.82 3.64
N THR A 6 60.68 -45.01 2.36
CA THR A 6 59.80 -44.92 1.21
C THR A 6 59.71 -46.28 0.56
N HIS A 7 58.55 -46.92 0.60
CA HIS A 7 58.25 -48.08 -0.24
C HIS A 7 56.88 -47.87 -0.90
N ARG A 8 56.84 -47.20 -2.05
CA ARG A 8 56.84 -47.82 -3.38
C ARG A 8 55.82 -48.96 -3.54
N ARG A 9 54.74 -48.57 -4.25
CA ARG A 9 54.05 -49.27 -5.35
C ARG A 9 52.90 -50.21 -4.98
N ARG A 10 51.83 -50.00 -5.76
CA ARG A 10 50.54 -50.71 -5.90
C ARG A 10 49.44 -50.02 -5.09
N LEU A 11 48.29 -49.62 -5.64
CA LEU A 11 47.63 -50.05 -6.85
C LEU A 11 46.74 -48.91 -7.36
N LEU A 12 46.83 -48.66 -8.66
CA LEU A 12 45.95 -47.79 -9.42
C LEU A 12 44.50 -48.30 -9.38
N GLN A 13 43.59 -47.33 -9.41
CA GLN A 13 42.27 -47.35 -10.05
C GLN A 13 41.18 -48.21 -9.38
N TRP A 14 40.22 -47.52 -8.77
CA TRP A 14 38.81 -47.77 -9.08
C TRP A 14 38.10 -46.45 -9.43
N LEU A 15 37.47 -46.51 -10.59
CA LEU A 15 36.63 -45.51 -11.25
C LEU A 15 35.32 -45.32 -10.49
N GLY A 16 34.78 -44.09 -10.51
CA GLY A 16 33.43 -43.84 -10.00
C GLY A 16 33.04 -42.37 -9.98
N THR A 17 33.16 -41.68 -11.11
CA THR A 17 32.43 -40.42 -11.35
C THR A 17 30.93 -40.69 -11.37
N ALA A 18 30.14 -40.03 -10.52
CA ALA A 18 28.84 -39.43 -10.90
C ALA A 18 28.09 -38.86 -9.67
N GLY A 19 27.62 -37.63 -9.81
CA GLY A 19 26.32 -37.24 -9.25
C GLY A 19 26.36 -36.55 -7.89
N GLY A 20 26.69 -35.26 -7.89
CA GLY A 20 26.50 -34.41 -6.71
C GLY A 20 26.83 -32.94 -6.92
N LEU A 21 26.53 -32.39 -8.10
CA LEU A 21 26.52 -30.94 -8.28
C LEU A 21 25.33 -30.40 -7.47
N LEU A 22 25.62 -29.86 -6.28
CA LEU A 22 24.74 -28.97 -5.56
C LEU A 22 24.41 -27.79 -6.49
N ALA A 23 23.26 -27.89 -7.16
CA ALA A 23 22.64 -26.74 -7.80
C ALA A 23 22.20 -25.80 -6.67
N LEU A 24 23.09 -24.88 -6.28
CA LEU A 24 22.72 -23.66 -5.60
C LEU A 24 21.84 -22.89 -6.59
N GLY A 25 20.54 -23.22 -6.57
CA GLY A 25 19.53 -22.36 -7.13
C GLY A 25 19.66 -21.03 -6.41
N ARG A 26 20.24 -20.04 -7.09
CA ARG A 26 20.00 -18.64 -6.73
C ARG A 26 18.49 -18.48 -6.88
N ALA A 27 17.78 -18.55 -5.76
CA ALA A 27 16.51 -17.88 -5.66
C ALA A 27 16.84 -16.42 -5.96
N GLY A 28 16.70 -16.05 -7.23
CA GLY A 28 16.60 -14.67 -7.62
C GLY A 28 15.37 -14.18 -6.88
N ALA A 29 15.58 -13.55 -5.73
CA ALA A 29 14.65 -12.53 -5.29
C ALA A 29 14.51 -11.63 -6.53
N HIS A 30 13.32 -11.64 -7.12
CA HIS A 30 12.94 -10.67 -8.11
C HIS A 30 12.94 -9.34 -7.34
N HIS A 31 14.12 -8.75 -7.23
CA HIS A 31 14.24 -7.34 -6.93
C HIS A 31 13.65 -6.71 -8.18
N THR A 32 12.36 -6.41 -8.15
CA THR A 32 11.71 -5.66 -9.22
C THR A 32 12.52 -4.38 -9.31
N ASP A 33 13.28 -4.28 -10.40
CA ASP A 33 14.00 -3.07 -10.73
C ASP A 33 12.98 -1.95 -10.67
N THR A 34 13.20 -1.08 -9.70
CA THR A 34 12.43 0.12 -9.44
C THR A 34 12.31 0.89 -10.75
N HIS A 35 11.15 0.76 -11.39
CA HIS A 35 10.73 1.60 -12.51
C HIS A 35 10.48 3.00 -11.97
N PHE A 36 11.55 3.77 -11.77
CA PHE A 36 11.54 5.14 -11.26
C PHE A 36 10.96 6.17 -12.26
N ALA A 37 10.09 5.77 -13.18
CA ALA A 37 9.54 6.66 -14.19
C ALA A 37 8.12 6.33 -14.69
N ASP A 38 7.50 5.21 -14.31
CA ASP A 38 6.15 4.90 -14.79
C ASP A 38 5.12 5.12 -13.68
N LYS A 39 4.16 5.98 -14.01
CA LYS A 39 2.85 6.09 -13.35
C LYS A 39 2.32 4.68 -13.06
N SER A 40 1.77 4.42 -11.87
CA SER A 40 1.12 3.14 -11.54
C SER A 40 0.16 2.73 -12.67
N GLU A 41 0.12 1.43 -13.03
CA GLU A 41 -0.74 0.92 -14.10
C GLU A 41 -2.21 1.22 -13.81
N HIS A 42 -2.58 1.22 -12.53
CA HIS A 42 -3.94 1.43 -12.08
C HIS A 42 -4.07 2.70 -11.22
N GLN A 43 -5.20 3.39 -11.38
CA GLN A 43 -5.55 4.56 -10.57
C GLN A 43 -7.03 4.54 -10.25
N ILE A 44 -7.37 4.81 -9.00
CA ILE A 44 -8.75 4.74 -8.52
C ILE A 44 -9.01 5.77 -7.42
N VAL A 45 -10.21 6.38 -7.46
CA VAL A 45 -10.72 7.26 -6.42
C VAL A 45 -12.02 6.71 -5.86
N TYR A 46 -12.08 6.61 -4.54
CA TYR A 46 -13.26 6.21 -3.78
C TYR A 46 -13.99 7.45 -3.25
N GLN A 47 -15.30 7.53 -3.50
CA GLN A 47 -16.15 8.44 -2.77
C GLN A 47 -16.32 7.95 -1.33
N CYS A 48 -16.02 8.80 -0.35
CA CYS A 48 -16.27 8.56 1.07
C CYS A 48 -17.13 9.71 1.63
N ASN A 49 -18.45 9.57 1.54
CA ASN A 49 -19.38 10.66 1.90
C ASN A 49 -20.39 10.33 3.01
N LYS A 50 -20.26 9.18 3.67
CA LYS A 50 -21.08 8.77 4.82
C LYS A 50 -20.18 8.37 5.99
N ALA A 51 -20.72 8.39 7.19
CA ALA A 51 -20.00 8.01 8.42
C ALA A 51 -20.47 6.67 9.01
N ASP A 52 -21.39 5.98 8.32
CA ASP A 52 -21.92 4.70 8.79
C ASP A 52 -20.81 3.64 8.86
N HIS A 53 -20.81 2.83 9.92
CA HIS A 53 -19.76 1.84 10.18
C HIS A 53 -19.57 0.88 9.02
N ASP A 54 -20.66 0.28 8.52
CA ASP A 54 -20.60 -0.67 7.40
C ASP A 54 -20.08 0.00 6.13
N TYR A 55 -20.51 1.23 5.85
CA TYR A 55 -20.07 1.97 4.67
C TYR A 55 -18.55 2.22 4.69
N LEU A 56 -18.05 2.75 5.81
CA LEU A 56 -16.61 2.98 5.99
C LEU A 56 -15.82 1.65 5.98
N SER A 57 -16.35 0.61 6.62
CA SER A 57 -15.76 -0.74 6.64
C SER A 57 -15.58 -1.30 5.23
N HIS A 58 -16.60 -1.19 4.39
CA HIS A 58 -16.54 -1.69 3.01
C HIS A 58 -15.55 -0.91 2.13
N ILE A 59 -15.52 0.42 2.24
CA ILE A 59 -14.53 1.24 1.52
C ILE A 59 -13.12 0.83 1.91
N LEU A 60 -12.82 0.83 3.22
CA LEU A 60 -11.46 0.54 3.70
C LEU A 60 -11.05 -0.91 3.42
N PHE A 61 -12.00 -1.86 3.45
CA PHE A 61 -11.74 -3.24 3.04
C PHE A 61 -11.41 -3.33 1.55
N SER A 62 -12.20 -2.68 0.68
CA SER A 62 -11.97 -2.68 -0.77
C SER A 62 -10.61 -2.06 -1.12
N VAL A 63 -10.25 -0.95 -0.48
CA VAL A 63 -8.93 -0.32 -0.62
C VAL A 63 -7.81 -1.29 -0.21
N GLY A 64 -7.95 -1.96 0.94
CA GLY A 64 -6.99 -2.96 1.40
C GLY A 64 -6.81 -4.13 0.44
N GLU A 65 -7.88 -4.58 -0.21
CA GLU A 65 -7.82 -5.65 -1.22
C GLU A 65 -7.07 -5.22 -2.49
N LEU A 66 -7.20 -3.95 -2.92
CA LEU A 66 -6.43 -3.43 -4.05
C LEU A 66 -4.94 -3.34 -3.72
N ILE A 67 -4.58 -2.82 -2.54
CA ILE A 67 -3.19 -2.82 -2.05
C ILE A 67 -2.65 -4.24 -1.98
N ARG A 68 -3.42 -5.20 -1.46
CA ARG A 68 -3.01 -6.62 -1.38
C ARG A 68 -2.78 -7.23 -2.77
N ARG A 69 -3.56 -6.83 -3.77
CA ARG A 69 -3.51 -7.40 -5.12
C ARG A 69 -2.43 -6.79 -6.00
N TYR A 70 -2.23 -5.49 -5.91
CA TYR A 70 -1.40 -4.70 -6.84
C TYR A 70 -0.18 -4.05 -6.19
N GLY A 71 -0.10 -4.00 -4.85
CA GLY A 71 1.02 -3.39 -4.16
C GLY A 71 1.13 -1.90 -4.47
N ASP A 72 2.30 -1.49 -4.95
CA ASP A 72 2.65 -0.12 -5.38
C ASP A 72 2.22 0.20 -6.83
N ASP A 73 1.73 -0.78 -7.59
CA ASP A 73 1.23 -0.61 -8.96
C ASP A 73 -0.23 -0.14 -9.03
N VAL A 74 -0.76 0.40 -7.93
CA VAL A 74 -2.07 1.05 -7.88
C VAL A 74 -2.02 2.35 -7.08
N GLU A 75 -2.50 3.42 -7.69
CA GLU A 75 -2.69 4.70 -7.02
C GLU A 75 -4.11 4.81 -6.49
N ILE A 76 -4.26 5.02 -5.18
CA ILE A 76 -5.58 5.05 -4.52
C ILE A 76 -5.78 6.39 -3.80
N VAL A 77 -6.90 7.05 -4.11
CA VAL A 77 -7.40 8.20 -3.37
C VAL A 77 -8.72 7.84 -2.70
N VAL A 78 -8.89 8.23 -1.45
CA VAL A 78 -10.17 8.21 -0.74
C VAL A 78 -10.60 9.66 -0.52
N ALA A 79 -11.62 10.12 -1.25
CA ALA A 79 -12.13 11.48 -1.18
C ALA A 79 -13.21 11.58 -0.10
N CYS A 80 -12.84 12.17 1.04
CA CYS A 80 -13.67 12.31 2.24
C CYS A 80 -14.36 13.69 2.27
N PHE A 81 -15.70 13.69 2.23
CA PHE A 81 -16.51 14.91 2.29
C PHE A 81 -17.87 14.64 2.94
N GLY A 82 -18.61 15.70 3.29
CA GLY A 82 -19.82 15.57 4.09
C GLY A 82 -19.54 14.76 5.37
N PRO A 83 -20.45 13.87 5.81
CA PRO A 83 -20.20 13.00 6.96
C PRO A 83 -18.94 12.14 6.89
N GLY A 84 -18.48 11.77 5.69
CA GLY A 84 -17.30 10.92 5.54
C GLY A 84 -15.99 11.58 6.00
N ILE A 85 -15.96 12.91 6.13
CA ILE A 85 -14.77 13.64 6.62
C ILE A 85 -14.39 13.25 8.05
N HIS A 86 -15.35 12.79 8.86
CA HIS A 86 -15.07 12.39 10.24
C HIS A 86 -14.17 11.14 10.33
N LEU A 87 -13.96 10.40 9.24
CA LEU A 87 -12.92 9.37 9.21
C LEU A 87 -11.51 9.98 9.43
N LEU A 88 -11.32 11.23 9.02
CA LEU A 88 -10.05 11.97 9.07
C LEU A 88 -9.97 12.95 10.24
N GLY A 89 -11.01 13.08 11.05
CA GLY A 89 -11.01 13.97 12.21
C GLY A 89 -10.26 13.38 13.41
N ASP A 90 -9.50 14.22 14.13
CA ASP A 90 -8.80 13.83 15.36
C ASP A 90 -8.95 14.87 16.49
N PRO A 91 -9.82 14.64 17.49
CA PRO A 91 -10.85 13.60 17.51
C PRO A 91 -11.98 13.92 16.51
N PRO A 92 -12.71 12.91 16.03
CA PRO A 92 -13.83 13.15 15.13
C PRO A 92 -15.06 13.68 15.90
N GLU A 93 -15.70 14.72 15.39
CA GLU A 93 -16.94 15.28 16.00
C GLU A 93 -18.14 14.32 15.89
N ARG A 94 -18.25 13.61 14.77
CA ARG A 94 -19.15 12.45 14.64
C ARG A 94 -18.39 11.18 14.96
N GLU A 95 -18.97 10.34 15.79
CA GLU A 95 -18.33 9.08 16.16
C GLU A 95 -18.01 8.22 14.93
N VAL A 96 -16.74 7.88 14.79
CA VAL A 96 -16.22 6.87 13.87
C VAL A 96 -15.46 5.86 14.72
N ALA A 97 -15.76 4.57 14.54
CA ALA A 97 -15.15 3.52 15.35
C ALA A 97 -13.61 3.55 15.24
N LYS A 98 -12.92 3.32 16.37
CA LYS A 98 -11.46 3.48 16.48
C LYS A 98 -10.73 2.60 15.49
N GLU A 99 -11.19 1.37 15.28
CA GLU A 99 -10.61 0.42 14.35
C GLU A 99 -10.65 0.91 12.89
N LEU A 100 -11.64 1.73 12.52
CA LEU A 100 -11.75 2.28 11.17
C LEU A 100 -10.73 3.40 10.95
N ARG A 101 -10.51 4.25 11.96
CA ARG A 101 -9.47 5.28 11.91
C ARG A 101 -8.06 4.67 11.91
N GLU A 102 -7.84 3.64 12.73
CA GLU A 102 -6.58 2.88 12.73
C GLU A 102 -6.32 2.18 11.39
N ARG A 103 -7.37 1.64 10.75
CA ARG A 103 -7.27 1.07 9.41
C ARG A 103 -6.96 2.13 8.36
N ALA A 104 -7.59 3.31 8.41
CA ALA A 104 -7.26 4.42 7.51
C ALA A 104 -5.80 4.87 7.65
N SER A 105 -5.32 5.04 8.88
CA SER A 105 -3.91 5.34 9.18
C SER A 105 -2.97 4.25 8.63
N SER A 106 -3.31 2.98 8.82
CA SER A 106 -2.54 1.84 8.28
C SER A 106 -2.49 1.86 6.75
N LEU A 107 -3.62 2.13 6.08
CA LEU A 107 -3.68 2.20 4.61
C LEU A 107 -2.88 3.37 4.06
N ASN A 108 -2.88 4.52 4.75
CA ASN A 108 -2.02 5.65 4.39
C ASN A 108 -0.53 5.27 4.47
N ALA A 109 -0.11 4.47 5.45
CA ALA A 109 1.27 3.96 5.51
C ALA A 109 1.66 3.09 4.30
N TYR A 110 0.67 2.57 3.55
CA TYR A 110 0.86 1.86 2.27
C TYR A 110 0.64 2.76 1.03
N GLY A 111 0.60 4.08 1.19
CA GLY A 111 0.53 5.05 0.08
C GLY A 111 -0.88 5.46 -0.34
N VAL A 112 -1.94 5.04 0.37
CA VAL A 112 -3.30 5.51 0.10
C VAL A 112 -3.44 6.98 0.52
N ARG A 113 -3.88 7.84 -0.38
CA ARG A 113 -4.11 9.26 -0.06
C ARG A 113 -5.53 9.49 0.39
N PHE A 114 -5.70 10.21 1.49
CA PHE A 114 -7.00 10.61 2.00
C PHE A 114 -7.20 12.11 1.78
N HIS A 115 -8.13 12.47 0.90
CA HIS A 115 -8.40 13.86 0.55
C HIS A 115 -9.56 14.39 1.41
N ALA A 116 -9.34 15.48 2.14
CA ALA A 116 -10.34 16.15 2.96
C ALA A 116 -10.91 17.37 2.23
N CYS A 117 -12.23 17.43 2.07
CA CYS A 117 -12.90 18.55 1.40
C CYS A 117 -12.93 19.81 2.27
N LYS A 118 -12.27 20.89 1.83
CA LYS A 118 -12.21 22.18 2.52
C LYS A 118 -13.58 22.80 2.75
N ASN A 119 -14.49 22.75 1.77
CA ASN A 119 -15.87 23.22 1.98
C ASN A 119 -16.61 22.47 3.11
N THR A 120 -16.34 21.17 3.27
CA THR A 120 -16.90 20.41 4.40
C THR A 120 -16.24 20.84 5.71
N MET A 121 -14.91 21.01 5.73
CA MET A 121 -14.22 21.53 6.91
C MET A 121 -14.78 22.90 7.33
N ASP A 122 -14.94 23.82 6.39
CA ASP A 122 -15.46 25.18 6.67
C ASP A 122 -16.87 25.13 7.25
N SER A 123 -17.72 24.20 6.78
CA SER A 123 -19.07 24.00 7.33
C SER A 123 -19.09 23.50 8.78
N LEU A 124 -18.01 22.83 9.21
CA LEU A 124 -17.81 22.34 10.58
C LEU A 124 -16.97 23.30 11.43
N GLY A 125 -16.46 24.40 10.85
CA GLY A 125 -15.49 25.28 11.50
C GLY A 125 -14.12 24.61 11.72
N TRP A 126 -13.80 23.57 10.96
CA TRP A 126 -12.55 22.84 11.08
C TRP A 126 -11.40 23.52 10.34
N THR A 127 -10.20 23.36 10.90
CA THR A 127 -8.91 23.67 10.30
C THR A 127 -8.11 22.39 10.09
N GLU A 128 -6.89 22.51 9.54
CA GLU A 128 -5.98 21.37 9.43
C GLU A 128 -5.63 20.75 10.79
N GLU A 129 -5.66 21.53 11.87
CA GLU A 129 -5.42 21.04 13.24
C GLU A 129 -6.48 20.04 13.73
N ASN A 130 -7.64 20.00 13.08
CA ASN A 130 -8.72 19.05 13.40
C ASN A 130 -8.60 17.75 12.63
N LEU A 131 -7.64 17.63 11.72
CA LEU A 131 -7.43 16.46 10.89
C LEU A 131 -6.24 15.64 11.38
N VAL A 132 -6.25 14.35 11.05
CA VAL A 132 -5.06 13.52 11.06
C VAL A 132 -3.97 14.11 10.15
N ASP A 133 -2.71 13.96 10.56
CA ASP A 133 -1.53 14.56 9.91
C ASP A 133 -1.34 14.18 8.43
N TYR A 134 -1.91 13.04 8.02
CA TYR A 134 -1.81 12.53 6.66
C TYR A 134 -2.96 12.96 5.73
N ALA A 135 -3.94 13.71 6.23
CA ALA A 135 -5.02 14.20 5.38
C ALA A 135 -4.52 15.27 4.41
N VAL A 136 -4.89 15.14 3.13
CA VAL A 136 -4.59 16.14 2.11
C VAL A 136 -5.82 17.02 1.91
N VAL A 137 -5.74 18.30 2.26
CA VAL A 137 -6.88 19.21 2.06
C VAL A 137 -7.01 19.59 0.59
N VAL A 138 -8.21 19.44 0.04
CA VAL A 138 -8.57 19.84 -1.33
C VAL A 138 -9.70 20.87 -1.29
N PRO A 139 -9.75 21.86 -2.21
CA PRO A 139 -10.76 22.92 -2.17
C PRO A 139 -12.21 22.39 -2.17
N VAL A 140 -12.53 21.50 -3.11
CA VAL A 140 -13.87 20.92 -3.26
C VAL A 140 -13.75 19.42 -3.54
N GLY A 141 -14.27 18.57 -2.65
CA GLY A 141 -14.10 17.11 -2.74
C GLY A 141 -14.70 16.48 -4.00
N VAL A 142 -15.82 16.99 -4.50
CA VAL A 142 -16.43 16.48 -5.75
C VAL A 142 -15.66 16.96 -6.99
N GLU A 143 -15.12 18.18 -6.96
CA GLU A 143 -14.23 18.69 -8.01
C GLU A 143 -12.94 17.86 -8.07
N ASP A 144 -12.36 17.51 -6.91
CA ASP A 144 -11.18 16.66 -6.83
C ASP A 144 -11.42 15.29 -7.47
N ILE A 145 -12.56 14.64 -7.19
CA ILE A 145 -12.97 13.39 -7.88
C ILE A 145 -13.08 13.59 -9.39
N MET A 146 -13.67 14.71 -9.85
CA MET A 146 -13.80 15.01 -11.27
C MET A 146 -12.42 15.19 -11.94
N LEU A 147 -11.52 15.97 -11.34
CA LEU A 147 -10.18 16.21 -11.85
C LEU A 147 -9.29 14.95 -11.82
N LEU A 148 -9.48 14.08 -10.83
CA LEU A 148 -8.83 12.76 -10.80
C LEU A 148 -9.33 11.87 -11.94
N GLN A 149 -10.64 11.85 -12.21
CA GLN A 149 -11.19 11.12 -13.35
C GLN A 149 -10.64 11.65 -14.69
N GLU A 150 -10.51 12.97 -14.85
CA GLU A 150 -9.87 13.59 -16.03
C GLU A 150 -8.40 13.15 -16.22
N LYS A 151 -7.71 12.80 -15.12
CA LYS A 151 -6.34 12.24 -15.14
C LYS A 151 -6.28 10.73 -15.38
N GLY A 152 -7.43 10.08 -15.54
CA GLY A 152 -7.56 8.66 -15.82
C GLY A 152 -7.91 7.79 -14.60
N PHE A 153 -8.26 8.37 -13.45
CA PHE A 153 -8.69 7.58 -12.31
C PHE A 153 -10.04 6.94 -12.57
N SER A 154 -10.16 5.65 -12.25
CA SER A 154 -11.45 5.00 -12.13
C SER A 154 -12.20 5.54 -10.91
N TYR A 155 -13.51 5.67 -11.00
CA TYR A 155 -14.35 6.15 -9.91
C TYR A 155 -15.17 5.01 -9.31
N VAL A 156 -15.19 4.93 -7.97
CA VAL A 156 -16.03 3.99 -7.23
C VAL A 156 -16.87 4.72 -6.19
N SER A 157 -18.17 4.42 -6.20
CA SER A 157 -19.13 4.78 -5.16
C SER A 157 -19.75 3.50 -4.59
N TRP A 158 -19.84 3.43 -3.26
CA TRP A 158 -20.47 2.33 -2.53
C TRP A 158 -21.88 2.68 -2.05
#